data_AF-A0A6I0E5D5-F1
#
_entry.id   AF-A0A6I0E5D5-F1
#
_cell.length_a   1.000
_cell.length_b   1.000
_cell.length_c   1.000
_cell.angle_alpha   90.00
_cell.angle_beta   90.00
_cell.angle_gamma   90.00
#
_symmetry.space_group_name_H-M   'P 1'
#
loop_
_entity.id
_entity.type
_entity.pdbx_description
1 polymer ?
#
loop_
_entity_poly.entity_id
_entity_poly.type
_entity_poly.pdbx_seq_one_letter_code
_entity_poly.pdbx_strand_id
1 'polypeptide(L)'
;MVDFGYAPLEIKIHDLDKANLTLGEWIAERDETFKHCIACGSCTATCTAGKFTAFSFREMCHSIRRGELMEAITESEKCMLCGKCILACPRNVNTRNIVKLVRKANQNFRV
;
A
#
# COMPACT_ATOMS: atom_id res chain seq x y z
N MET A 1 39.52 -16.43 4.89
CA MET A 1 38.44 -17.43 4.85
C MET A 1 37.18 -16.67 4.48
N VAL A 2 36.62 -16.94 3.31
CA VAL A 2 35.44 -16.22 2.81
C VAL A 2 34.24 -16.79 3.56
N ASP A 3 33.52 -15.93 4.28
CA ASP A 3 32.31 -16.31 5.00
C ASP A 3 31.17 -16.49 3.99
N PHE A 4 31.15 -17.65 3.34
CA PHE A 4 30.06 -18.05 2.45
C PHE A 4 29.02 -18.79 3.31
N GLY A 5 28.14 -18.02 3.95
CA GLY A 5 27.18 -18.54 4.91
C GLY A 5 25.78 -17.98 4.65
N TYR A 6 24.85 -18.87 4.29
CA TYR A 6 23.42 -18.62 4.39
C TYR A 6 23.04 -18.51 5.88
N ALA A 7 23.15 -17.32 6.45
CA ALA A 7 22.45 -17.04 7.70
C ALA A 7 20.94 -17.29 7.44
N PRO A 8 20.22 -18.00 8.33
CA PRO A 8 18.78 -18.09 8.22
C PRO A 8 18.22 -16.68 8.16
N LEU A 9 17.63 -16.30 7.02
CA LEU A 9 16.92 -15.04 6.92
C LEU A 9 15.79 -15.08 7.97
N GLU A 10 15.62 -13.98 8.70
CA GLU A 10 14.45 -13.83 9.57
C GLU A 10 13.19 -13.99 8.70
N ILE A 11 12.44 -15.06 8.97
CA ILE A 11 11.23 -15.36 8.22
C ILE A 11 10.16 -14.39 8.71
N LYS A 12 9.81 -13.39 7.89
CA LYS A 12 8.65 -12.52 8.14
C LYS A 12 7.36 -13.28 7.84
N ILE A 13 6.90 -14.09 8.80
CA ILE A 13 5.62 -14.80 8.72
C ILE A 13 4.51 -13.82 9.11
N HIS A 14 3.55 -13.62 8.21
CA HIS A 14 2.35 -12.82 8.49
C HIS A 14 1.16 -13.77 8.70
N ASP A 15 0.61 -13.79 9.91
CA ASP A 15 -0.57 -14.58 10.27
C ASP A 15 -1.83 -13.79 9.85
N LEU A 16 -2.38 -14.13 8.69
CA LEU A 16 -3.54 -13.44 8.14
C LEU A 16 -4.83 -13.73 8.93
N ASP A 17 -4.91 -14.85 9.65
CA ASP A 17 -6.09 -15.18 10.46
C ASP A 17 -6.19 -14.28 11.70
N LYS A 18 -5.06 -13.74 12.16
CA LYS A 18 -4.97 -12.76 13.26
C LYS A 18 -4.86 -11.31 12.80
N ALA A 19 -4.67 -11.07 11.50
CA ALA A 19 -4.44 -9.74 10.97
C ALA A 19 -5.70 -8.87 11.08
N ASN A 20 -5.51 -7.58 11.41
CA ASN A 20 -6.61 -6.63 11.47
C ASN A 20 -6.91 -6.07 10.07
N LEU A 21 -7.93 -6.62 9.41
CA LEU A 21 -8.31 -6.24 8.04
C LEU A 21 -9.27 -5.05 7.95
N THR A 22 -9.63 -4.43 9.08
CA THR A 22 -10.65 -3.36 9.14
C THR A 22 -10.35 -2.19 8.23
N LEU A 23 -9.08 -1.81 8.06
CA LEU A 23 -8.68 -0.75 7.13
C LEU A 23 -9.04 -1.10 5.69
N GLY A 24 -8.73 -2.33 5.26
CA GLY A 24 -8.99 -2.79 3.91
C GLY A 24 -10.47 -2.83 3.60
N GLU A 25 -11.27 -3.33 4.54
CA GLU A 25 -12.74 -3.35 4.47
C GLU A 25 -13.31 -1.93 4.41
N TRP A 26 -12.86 -1.05 5.31
CA TRP A 26 -13.30 0.35 5.39
C TRP A 26 -13.01 1.14 4.11
N ILE A 27 -11.87 0.89 3.47
CA ILE A 27 -11.52 1.46 2.15
C ILE A 27 -12.43 0.88 1.08
N ALA A 28 -12.60 -0.45 1.06
CA ALA A 28 -13.34 -1.13 0.01
C ALA A 28 -14.85 -0.82 0.02
N GLU A 29 -15.41 -0.47 1.17
CA GLU A 29 -16.78 0.06 1.30
C GLU A 29 -16.94 1.46 0.67
N ARG A 30 -15.89 2.29 0.75
CA ARG A 30 -15.91 3.68 0.26
C ARG A 30 -15.45 3.82 -1.18
N ASP A 31 -14.62 2.87 -1.63
CA ASP A 31 -14.09 2.80 -2.96
C ASP A 31 -13.97 1.33 -3.39
N GLU A 32 -15.03 0.82 -4.03
CA GLU A 32 -15.09 -0.56 -4.51
C GLU A 32 -13.96 -0.88 -5.51
N THR A 33 -13.43 0.13 -6.21
CA THR A 33 -12.38 -0.06 -7.20
C THR A 33 -11.09 -0.57 -6.58
N PHE A 34 -10.89 -0.40 -5.26
CA PHE A 34 -9.78 -1.01 -4.54
C PHE A 34 -9.71 -2.53 -4.72
N LYS A 35 -10.88 -3.20 -4.78
CA LYS A 35 -10.99 -4.66 -5.00
C LYS A 35 -10.51 -5.10 -6.39
N HIS A 36 -10.49 -4.19 -7.37
CA HIS A 36 -10.03 -4.48 -8.73
C HIS A 36 -8.50 -4.48 -8.88
N CYS A 37 -7.76 -4.03 -7.85
CA CYS A 37 -6.30 -3.94 -7.89
C CYS A 37 -5.66 -5.34 -7.96
N ILE A 38 -5.03 -5.64 -9.10
CA ILE A 38 -4.30 -6.90 -9.35
C ILE A 38 -2.80 -6.83 -9.00
N ALA A 39 -2.37 -5.77 -8.29
CA ALA A 39 -0.98 -5.56 -7.91
C ALA A 39 0.06 -5.57 -9.07
N CYS A 40 -0.31 -5.11 -10.27
CA CYS A 40 0.60 -5.09 -11.43
C CYS A 40 1.78 -4.09 -11.29
N GLY A 41 1.65 -3.05 -10.47
CA GLY A 41 2.73 -2.08 -10.23
C GLY A 41 2.85 -0.91 -11.23
N SER A 42 1.98 -0.81 -12.24
CA SER A 42 1.99 0.32 -13.21
C SER A 42 1.92 1.69 -12.52
N CYS A 43 1.15 1.80 -11.45
CA CYS A 43 1.02 2.98 -10.62
C CYS A 43 2.33 3.36 -9.88
N THR A 44 3.09 2.38 -9.41
CA THR A 44 4.42 2.60 -8.81
C THR A 44 5.41 3.06 -9.88
N ALA A 45 5.42 2.39 -11.05
CA ALA A 45 6.34 2.71 -12.14
C ALA A 45 6.17 4.15 -12.68
N THR A 46 4.94 4.67 -12.73
CA THR A 46 4.68 6.05 -13.17
C THR A 46 4.86 7.09 -12.06
N CYS A 47 5.11 6.69 -10.81
CA CYS A 47 5.06 7.59 -9.68
C CYS A 47 6.26 8.55 -9.65
N THR A 48 6.01 9.85 -9.63
CA THR A 48 7.07 10.84 -9.48
C THR A 48 7.65 10.88 -8.06
N ALA A 49 6.84 10.58 -7.04
CA ALA A 49 7.33 10.50 -5.66
C ALA A 49 8.32 9.34 -5.45
N GLY A 50 8.11 8.22 -6.15
CA GLY A 50 9.01 7.06 -6.14
C GLY A 50 10.41 7.35 -6.70
N LYS A 51 10.61 8.46 -7.42
CA LYS A 51 11.94 8.89 -7.87
C LYS A 51 12.77 9.54 -6.76
N PHE A 52 12.10 10.16 -5.78
CA PHE A 52 12.76 10.92 -4.71
C PHE A 52 12.63 10.24 -3.34
N THR A 53 11.79 9.22 -3.21
CA THR A 53 11.49 8.50 -1.97
C THR A 53 11.31 7.01 -2.28
N ALA A 54 11.37 6.14 -1.28
CA ALA A 54 11.05 4.71 -1.41
C ALA A 54 9.53 4.42 -1.54
N PHE A 55 8.73 5.38 -1.99
CA PHE A 55 7.28 5.22 -2.06
C PHE A 55 6.86 4.27 -3.19
N SER A 56 6.06 3.27 -2.84
CA SER A 56 5.43 2.34 -3.77
C SER A 56 3.95 2.19 -3.45
N PHE A 57 3.09 2.67 -4.35
CA PHE A 57 1.64 2.50 -4.20
C PHE A 57 1.24 1.02 -4.17
N ARG A 58 1.93 0.17 -4.93
CA ARG A 58 1.72 -1.28 -4.93
C ARG A 58 1.98 -1.87 -3.54
N GLU A 59 3.10 -1.52 -2.91
CA GLU A 59 3.47 -2.01 -1.57
C GLU A 59 2.52 -1.46 -0.50
N MET A 60 2.17 -0.18 -0.55
CA MET A 60 1.14 0.39 0.32
C MET A 60 -0.19 -0.41 0.23
N CYS A 61 -0.61 -0.82 -0.97
CA CYS A 61 -1.79 -1.66 -1.13
C CYS A 61 -1.61 -3.08 -0.56
N HIS A 62 -0.39 -3.62 -0.54
CA HIS A 62 -0.10 -4.89 0.14
C HIS A 62 -0.20 -4.72 1.65
N SER A 63 0.35 -3.64 2.21
CA SER A 63 0.26 -3.36 3.64
C SER A 63 -1.19 -3.21 4.10
N ILE A 64 -2.03 -2.52 3.33
CA ILE A 64 -3.48 -2.46 3.58
C ILE A 64 -4.11 -3.86 3.62
N ARG A 65 -3.79 -4.72 2.64
CA ARG A 65 -4.34 -6.08 2.56
C ARG A 65 -3.82 -7.03 3.64
N ARG A 66 -2.65 -6.73 4.22
CA ARG A 66 -2.09 -7.47 5.37
C ARG A 66 -2.57 -6.95 6.71
N GLY A 67 -3.29 -5.83 6.75
CA GLY A 67 -3.70 -5.20 8.00
C GLY A 67 -2.59 -4.38 8.69
N GLU A 68 -1.53 -4.04 7.96
CA GLU A 68 -0.41 -3.22 8.43
C GLU A 68 -0.79 -1.72 8.39
N LEU A 69 -1.65 -1.28 9.32
CA LEU A 69 -2.22 0.08 9.36
C LEU A 69 -1.15 1.18 9.38
N MET A 70 -0.18 1.07 10.29
CA MET A 70 0.86 2.09 10.46
C MET A 70 1.72 2.24 9.21
N GLU A 71 2.13 1.11 8.62
CA GLU A 71 2.94 1.10 7.40
C GLU A 71 2.16 1.72 6.23
N ALA A 72 0.88 1.37 6.07
CA ALA A 72 0.02 1.97 5.06
C ALA A 72 -0.12 3.50 5.24
N ILE A 73 -0.27 3.99 6.48
CA ILE A 73 -0.37 5.43 6.76
C ILE A 73 0.94 6.14 6.43
N THR A 74 2.08 5.65 6.93
CA THR A 74 3.41 6.24 6.69
C THR A 74 3.76 6.27 5.20
N GLU A 75 3.46 5.20 4.45
CA GLU A 75 3.64 5.22 2.99
C GLU A 75 2.71 6.24 2.32
N SER A 76 1.46 6.36 2.78
CA SER A 76 0.49 7.29 2.21
C SER A 76 0.95 8.75 2.30
N GLU A 77 1.72 9.13 3.33
CA GLU A 77 2.22 10.50 3.54
C GLU A 77 3.20 10.94 2.45
N LYS A 78 3.97 10.00 1.89
CA LYS A 78 4.94 10.29 0.82
C LYS A 78 4.27 10.66 -0.51
N CYS A 79 2.99 10.33 -0.69
CA CYS A 79 2.26 10.61 -1.93
C CYS A 79 2.01 12.12 -2.13
N MET A 80 2.39 12.67 -3.29
CA MET A 80 2.09 14.08 -3.64
C MET A 80 0.67 14.32 -4.19
N LEU A 81 -0.19 13.30 -4.20
CA LEU A 81 -1.57 13.37 -4.73
C LEU A 81 -1.69 13.94 -6.15
N CYS A 82 -0.70 13.69 -7.02
CA CYS A 82 -0.67 14.22 -8.40
C CYS A 82 -1.67 13.55 -9.36
N GLY A 83 -2.13 12.32 -9.07
CA GLY A 83 -3.15 11.62 -9.85
C GLY A 83 -2.68 10.86 -11.10
N LYS A 84 -1.39 10.90 -11.46
CA LYS A 84 -0.84 10.18 -12.65
C LYS A 84 -1.10 8.67 -12.62
N CYS A 85 -1.10 8.08 -11.44
CA CYS A 85 -1.37 6.66 -11.22
C CYS A 85 -2.77 6.20 -11.66
N ILE A 86 -3.77 7.09 -11.72
CA ILE A 86 -5.11 6.77 -12.23
C ILE A 86 -5.03 6.46 -13.72
N LEU A 87 -4.32 7.30 -14.49
CA LEU A 87 -4.21 7.18 -15.94
C LEU A 87 -3.43 5.93 -16.38
N ALA A 88 -2.48 5.48 -15.55
CA ALA A 88 -1.67 4.30 -15.82
C ALA A 88 -2.32 2.98 -15.38
N CYS A 89 -3.45 3.01 -14.66
CA CYS A 89 -4.03 1.80 -14.09
C CYS A 89 -4.85 1.03 -15.13
N PRO A 90 -4.49 -0.23 -15.48
CA PRO A 90 -5.24 -1.03 -16.46
C PRO A 90 -6.60 -1.50 -15.94
N ARG A 91 -6.84 -1.43 -14.62
CA ARG A 91 -8.09 -1.86 -13.95
C ARG A 91 -8.95 -0.67 -13.52
N ASN A 92 -8.58 0.54 -13.92
CA ASN A 92 -9.27 1.78 -13.59
C ASN A 92 -9.51 1.97 -12.07
N VAL A 93 -8.51 1.59 -11.26
CA VAL A 93 -8.55 1.77 -9.81
C VAL A 93 -8.38 3.26 -9.48
N ASN A 94 -9.23 3.80 -8.61
CA ASN A 94 -9.14 5.19 -8.16
C ASN A 94 -8.05 5.38 -7.11
N THR A 95 -6.81 5.17 -7.54
CA THR A 95 -5.60 5.17 -6.71
C THR A 95 -5.43 6.46 -5.89
N ARG A 96 -5.80 7.62 -6.44
CA ARG A 96 -5.73 8.90 -5.71
C ARG A 96 -6.72 8.95 -4.55
N ASN A 97 -7.95 8.46 -4.75
CA ASN A 97 -8.95 8.43 -3.69
C ASN A 97 -8.55 7.45 -2.59
N ILE A 98 -8.01 6.28 -2.94
CA ILE A 98 -7.48 5.32 -1.96
C ILE A 98 -6.43 5.97 -1.04
N VAL A 99 -5.46 6.72 -1.58
CA VAL A 99 -4.48 7.44 -0.73
C VAL A 99 -5.17 8.43 0.21
N LYS A 100 -6.17 9.18 -0.27
CA LYS A 100 -6.93 10.12 0.57
C LYS A 100 -7.67 9.40 1.70
N LEU A 101 -8.27 8.26 1.39
CA LEU A 101 -8.97 7.41 2.36
C LEU A 101 -8.00 6.90 3.43
N VAL A 102 -6.82 6.39 3.06
CA VAL A 102 -5.79 5.95 4.01
C VAL A 102 -5.35 7.08 4.94
N ARG A 103 -5.11 8.28 4.40
CA ARG A 103 -4.79 9.45 5.24
C ARG A 103 -5.92 9.85 6.19
N LYS A 104 -7.17 9.71 5.77
CA LYS A 104 -8.35 9.94 6.63
C LYS A 104 -8.50 8.86 7.70
N ALA A 105 -8.13 7.63 7.38
CA ALA A 105 -8.13 6.52 8.32
C ALA A 105 -7.22 6.81 9.54
N ASN A 106 -6.10 7.52 9.36
CA ASN A 106 -5.25 7.98 10.46
C ASN A 106 -6.02 8.79 11.54
N GLN A 107 -7.02 9.57 11.14
CA GLN A 107 -7.85 10.36 12.08
C GLN A 107 -8.91 9.52 12.79
N ASN A 108 -9.42 8.48 12.13
CA ASN A 108 -10.53 7.66 12.62
C ASN A 108 -10.08 6.49 13.49
N PHE A 109 -8.96 5.86 13.14
CA PHE A 109 -8.41 4.70 13.84
C PHE A 109 -7.32 5.08 14.84
N ARG A 110 -7.30 6.35 15.30
CA ARG A 110 -6.30 6.97 16.20
C ARG A 110 -5.49 5.91 16.96
N VAL A 111 -4.31 5.62 16.43
CA VAL A 111 -3.23 4.89 17.12
C VAL A 111 -2.41 5.91 17.88
#